data_AF-A0A7I7YNJ0-F1
#
_entry.id   AF-A0A7I7YNJ0-F1
#
_cell.length_a   1.000
_cell.length_b   1.000
_cell.length_c   1.000
_cell.angle_alpha   90.00
_cell.angle_beta   90.00
_cell.angle_gamma   90.00
#
_symmetry.space_group_name_H-M   'P 1'
#
loop_
_entity.id
_entity.type
_entity.pdbx_description
1 polymer ?
#
loop_
_entity_poly.entity_id
_entity_poly.type
_entity_poly.pdbx_seq_one_letter_code
_entity_poly.pdbx_strand_id
1 'polypeptide(L)' 'MTGILEGDATPEVLISQLIQLWRQGRFPFDKLITTFPLQNINEAERASIAGAVVKPVLVL' A
#
# COMPACT_ATOMS: atom_id res chain seq x y z
N MET A 1 3.08 -2.30 -24.63
CA MET A 1 2.48 -1.69 -23.42
C MET A 1 1.93 -2.85 -22.61
N THR A 2 2.66 -3.32 -21.60
CA THR A 2 2.27 -4.54 -20.87
C THR A 2 1.23 -4.16 -19.83
N GLY A 3 -0.05 -4.21 -20.22
CA GLY A 3 -1.15 -4.15 -19.27
C GLY A 3 -1.17 -5.44 -18.47
N ILE A 4 -0.90 -5.33 -17.17
CA ILE A 4 -1.13 -6.44 -16.25
C ILE A 4 -2.64 -6.46 -16.02
N LEU A 5 -3.33 -7.51 -16.48
CA LEU A 5 -4.72 -7.74 -16.11
C LEU A 5 -4.73 -8.14 -14.63
N GLU A 6 -5.18 -7.24 -13.75
CA GLU A 6 -5.32 -7.44 -12.30
C GLU A 6 -6.30 -8.57 -11.94
N GLY A 7 -6.00 -9.84 -12.26
CA GLY A 7 -6.99 -10.89 -12.04
C GLY A 7 -6.55 -12.35 -12.06
N ASP A 8 -5.32 -12.69 -12.47
CA ASP A 8 -4.87 -14.09 -12.48
C ASP A 8 -3.75 -14.37 -11.47
N ALA A 9 -3.80 -13.68 -10.34
CA ALA A 9 -2.90 -13.91 -9.24
C ALA A 9 -3.72 -14.46 -8.06
N THR A 10 -3.46 -15.71 -7.68
CA THR A 10 -4.02 -16.28 -6.45
C THR A 10 -3.58 -15.39 -5.27
N PRO A 11 -4.49 -14.68 -4.58
CA PRO A 11 -4.11 -13.66 -3.60
C PRO A 11 -3.20 -14.21 -2.49
N GLU A 12 -3.45 -15.42 -2.04
CA GLU A 12 -2.63 -16.11 -1.03
C GLU A 12 -1.18 -16.29 -1.48
N VAL A 13 -0.98 -16.66 -2.74
CA VAL A 13 0.35 -16.86 -3.33
C VAL A 13 1.03 -15.52 -3.56
N LEU A 14 0.32 -14.55 -4.14
CA LEU A 14 0.86 -13.23 -4.45
C LEU A 14 1.26 -12.47 -3.18
N ILE A 15 0.38 -12.39 -2.18
CA ILE A 15 0.67 -11.69 -0.92
C ILE A 15 1.87 -12.33 -0.22
N SER A 16 1.95 -13.66 -0.21
CA SER A 16 3.10 -14.38 0.37
C SER A 16 4.41 -14.01 -0.32
N GLN A 17 4.42 -13.93 -1.67
CA GLN A 17 5.60 -13.52 -2.43
C GLN A 17 5.98 -12.05 -2.17
N LEU A 18 5.01 -11.14 -2.13
CA LEU A 18 5.26 -9.72 -1.83
C LEU A 18 5.85 -9.52 -0.43
N ILE A 19 5.35 -10.26 0.58
CA ILE A 19 5.91 -10.25 1.94
C ILE A 19 7.36 -10.78 1.94
N GLN A 20 7.66 -11.84 1.18
CA GLN A 20 9.03 -12.35 1.07
C GLN A 20 9.97 -11.31 0.45
N LEU A 21 9.55 -10.65 -0.64
CA LEU A 21 10.33 -9.59 -1.28
C LEU A 21 10.55 -8.39 -0.36
N TRP A 22 9.55 -8.03 0.44
CA TRP A 22 9.68 -6.99 1.47
C TRP A 22 10.72 -7.37 2.53
N ARG A 23 10.63 -8.58 3.07
CA ARG A 23 11.59 -9.10 4.06
C ARG A 23 13.03 -9.17 3.53
N GLN A 24 13.20 -9.39 2.23
CA GLN A 24 14.50 -9.36 1.55
C GLN A 24 15.01 -7.93 1.25
N GLY A 25 14.24 -6.89 1.59
CA GLY A 25 14.56 -5.49 1.27
C GLY A 25 14.39 -5.14 -0.21
N ARG A 26 13.80 -6.04 -1.02
CA ARG A 26 13.62 -5.88 -2.46
C ARG A 26 12.28 -5.23 -2.83
N PHE A 27 11.34 -5.17 -1.90
CA PHE A 27 10.06 -4.50 -2.07
C PHE A 27 9.67 -3.72 -0.80
N PRO A 28 10.28 -2.54 -0.56
CA PRO A 28 10.06 -1.76 0.66
C PRO A 28 8.74 -0.97 0.60
N PHE A 29 7.60 -1.66 0.49
CA PHE A 29 6.28 -1.04 0.38
C PHE A 29 5.89 -0.23 1.62
N ASP A 30 6.42 -0.63 2.78
CA ASP A 30 6.23 0.03 4.08
C ASP A 30 6.71 1.48 4.07
N LYS A 31 7.70 1.83 3.25
CA LYS A 31 8.19 3.21 3.09
C LYS A 31 7.20 4.15 2.41
N LEU A 32 6.19 3.60 1.74
CA LEU A 32 5.13 4.37 1.08
C LEU A 32 3.95 4.65 2.02
N ILE A 33 3.94 4.00 3.19
CA ILE A 33 2.85 4.10 4.14
C ILE A 33 3.00 5.38 4.96
N THR A 34 1.91 6.13 5.05
CA THR A 34 1.75 7.20 6.05
C THR A 34 0.56 6.84 6.92
N THR A 35 0.78 6.74 8.23
CA THR A 35 -0.26 6.34 9.17
C THR A 35 -1.03 7.55 9.69
N PHE A 36 -2.35 7.43 9.76
CA PHE A 36 -3.23 8.42 10.36
C PHE A 36 -4.11 7.74 11.41
N PRO A 37 -4.36 8.37 12.57
CA PRO A 37 -5.39 7.90 13.49
C PRO A 37 -6.75 7.82 12.78
N LEU A 38 -7.60 6.85 13.12
CA LEU A 38 -8.91 6.65 12.47
C LEU A 38 -9.77 7.91 12.55
N GLN A 39 -9.71 8.66 13.66
CA GLN A 39 -10.43 9.93 13.82
C GLN A 39 -9.99 11.01 12.82
N ASN A 40 -8.82 10.88 12.21
CA ASN A 40 -8.27 11.81 11.22
C ASN A 40 -8.52 11.36 9.77
N ILE A 41 -9.56 10.54 9.52
CA ILE A 41 -9.88 10.03 8.16
C ILE A 41 -9.93 11.10 7.08
N ASN A 42 -10.53 12.26 7.36
CA ASN A 42 -10.65 13.37 6.41
C ASN A 42 -9.29 14.01 6.07
N GLU A 43 -8.35 13.97 7.02
CA GLU A 43 -6.98 14.45 6.78
C GLU A 43 -6.21 13.48 5.90
N ALA A 44 -6.33 12.17 6.18
CA ALA A 44 -5.72 11.11 5.39
C ALA A 44 -6.19 11.15 3.92
N GLU A 45 -7.50 11.36 3.71
CA GLU A 45 -8.09 11.47 2.37
C GLU A 45 -7.53 12.70 1.62
N ARG A 46 -7.58 13.89 2.24
CA ARG A 46 -7.05 15.11 1.61
C ARG A 46 -5.57 14.98 1.26
N ALA A 47 -4.77 14.41 2.16
CA ALA A 47 -3.34 14.21 1.92
C ALA A 47 -3.11 13.28 0.73
N SER A 48 -3.93 12.24 0.57
CA SER A 48 -3.87 11.31 -0.56
C SER A 48 -4.27 11.98 -1.87
N ILE A 49 -5.40 12.71 -1.89
CA ILE A 49 -5.90 13.40 -3.08
C ILE A 49 -4.93 14.49 -3.54
N ALA A 50 -4.33 15.22 -2.60
CA ALA A 50 -3.33 16.25 -2.90
C ALA A 50 -1.98 15.66 -3.34
N GLY A 51 -1.80 14.33 -3.30
CA GLY A 51 -0.54 13.66 -3.62
C GLY A 51 0.56 13.88 -2.56
N ALA A 52 0.20 14.38 -1.38
CA ALA A 52 1.14 14.58 -0.27
C ALA A 52 1.59 13.27 0.37
N VAL A 53 0.74 12.23 0.30
CA VAL A 53 1.06 10.87 0.74
C VAL A 53 0.71 9.85 -0.35
N VAL A 54 1.48 8.77 -0.43
CA VAL A 54 1.29 7.73 -1.44
C VAL A 54 0.29 6.67 -0.98
N LYS A 55 0.44 6.15 0.24
CA LYS A 55 -0.45 5.13 0.80
C LYS A 55 -0.87 5.51 2.23
N PRO A 56 -2.00 6.22 2.43
CA PRO A 56 -2.52 6.44 3.77
C PRO A 56 -3.02 5.12 4.38
N VAL A 57 -2.73 4.89 5.65
CA VAL A 57 -3.26 3.75 6.44
C VAL A 57 -3.88 4.28 7.72
N LEU A 58 -5.15 3.94 7.95
CA LEU A 58 -5.85 4.30 9.17
C LEU A 58 -5.53 3.29 10.28
N VAL A 59 -5.18 3.80 11.46
CA VAL A 59 -4.89 3.00 12.66
C VAL A 59 -5.87 3.37 13.78
N LEU A 60 -6.27 2.38 14.59
CA LEU A 60 -7.18 2.55 15.73
C LEU A 60 -6.50 3.16 16.95
#